data_AF-A0A9P0KUM9-F1
#
_entry.id   AF-A0A9P0KUM9-F1
#
_cell.length_a   1.000
_cell.length_b   1.000
_cell.length_c   1.000
_cell.angle_alpha   90.00
_cell.angle_beta   90.00
_cell.angle_gamma   90.00
#
_symmetry.space_group_name_H-M   'P 1'
#
loop_
_entity.id
_entity.type
_entity.pdbx_description
1 polymer ?
#
loop_
_entity_poly.entity_id
_entity_poly.type
_entity_poly.pdbx_seq_one_letter_code
_entity_poly.pdbx_strand_id
1 'polypeptide(L)' 'MKPPQFDATTAWNVYRRQFEAAANANGWSSTEKATALTLALRDAAAILQRTSTEEQEVYEQLVGHLEM' A
#
# COMPACT_ATOMS: atom_id res chain seq x y z
N MET A 1 9.80 -1.35 11.46
CA MET A 1 10.35 -1.78 10.15
C MET A 1 9.87 -0.83 9.08
N LYS A 2 10.61 -0.64 7.99
CA LYS A 2 10.11 0.07 6.80
C LYS A 2 9.54 -0.97 5.83
N PRO A 3 8.44 -0.68 5.12
CA PRO A 3 7.91 -1.64 4.16
C PRO A 3 8.88 -1.79 2.99
N PRO A 4 8.98 -2.99 2.38
CA PRO A 4 9.71 -3.16 1.13
C PRO A 4 9.08 -2.25 0.06
N GLN A 5 9.88 -1.78 -0.90
CA GLN A 5 9.35 -0.99 -2.00
C GLN A 5 8.72 -1.93 -3.02
N PHE A 6 7.54 -1.58 -3.53
CA PHE A 6 6.92 -2.39 -4.59
C PHE A 6 7.66 -2.11 -5.90
N ASP A 7 8.27 -3.16 -6.45
CA ASP A 7 9.09 -3.09 -7.66
C ASP A 7 8.38 -3.61 -8.92
N ALA A 8 7.09 -3.95 -8.82
CA ALA A 8 6.28 -4.57 -9.87
C ALA A 8 6.83 -5.90 -10.44
N THR A 9 7.95 -6.41 -9.92
CA THR A 9 8.50 -7.74 -10.26
C THR A 9 7.96 -8.81 -9.32
N THR A 10 7.71 -8.43 -8.06
CA THR A 10 7.04 -9.27 -7.08
C THR A 10 5.53 -9.24 -7.34
N ALA A 11 4.88 -10.41 -7.40
CA ALA A 11 3.43 -10.49 -7.50
C ALA A 11 2.76 -9.74 -6.33
N TRP A 12 1.73 -8.94 -6.64
CA TRP A 12 1.05 -8.08 -5.67
C TRP A 12 0.60 -8.81 -4.39
N ASN A 13 0.08 -10.02 -4.54
CA ASN A 13 -0.36 -10.87 -3.43
C ASN A 13 0.78 -11.27 -2.46
N VAL A 14 1.99 -11.50 -2.98
CA VAL A 14 3.19 -11.82 -2.19
C VAL A 14 3.67 -10.57 -1.46
N TYR A 15 3.73 -9.45 -2.16
CA TYR A 15 4.08 -8.17 -1.59
C TYR A 15 3.13 -7.77 -0.45
N ARG A 16 1.80 -7.88 -0.65
CA ARG A 16 0.79 -7.56 0.36
C ARG A 16 1.02 -8.35 1.66
N ARG A 17 1.29 -9.66 1.57
CA ARG A 17 1.56 -10.48 2.75
C ARG A 17 2.79 -10.01 3.53
N GLN A 18 3.86 -9.62 2.83
CA GLN A 18 5.06 -9.07 3.46
C GLN A 18 4.78 -7.71 4.13
N PHE A 19 4.02 -6.86 3.44
CA PHE A 19 3.59 -5.56 3.96
C PHE A 19 2.73 -5.70 5.21
N GLU A 20 1.71 -6.57 5.19
CA GLU A 20 0.82 -6.82 6.33
C GLU A 20 1.57 -7.41 7.53
N ALA A 21 2.50 -8.34 7.31
CA ALA A 21 3.34 -8.87 8.37
C ALA A 21 4.19 -7.77 9.03
N ALA A 22 4.80 -6.89 8.23
CA ALA A 22 5.58 -5.76 8.72
C ALA A 22 4.69 -4.74 9.47
N ALA A 23 3.48 -4.49 8.97
CA ALA A 23 2.53 -3.56 9.57
C ALA A 23 2.03 -4.07 10.93
N ASN A 24 1.67 -5.35 11.02
CA ASN A 24 1.26 -5.98 12.27
C ASN A 24 2.39 -5.99 13.30
N ALA A 25 3.63 -6.31 12.87
CA ALA A 25 4.79 -6.28 13.76
C ALA A 25 5.10 -4.87 14.29
N ASN A 26 4.76 -3.82 13.54
CA ASN A 26 4.93 -2.43 13.98
C ASN A 26 3.69 -1.84 14.68
N GLY A 27 2.58 -2.59 14.76
CA GLY A 27 1.33 -2.08 15.33
C GLY A 27 0.70 -0.92 14.53
N TRP A 28 0.92 -0.88 13.20
CA TRP A 28 0.42 0.23 12.37
C TRP A 28 -1.10 0.28 12.33
N SER A 29 -1.62 1.49 12.51
CA SER A 29 -3.00 1.86 12.23
C SER A 29 -3.32 1.84 10.74
N SER A 30 -4.60 1.84 10.38
CA SER A 30 -5.04 1.85 8.98
C SER A 30 -4.48 3.05 8.19
N THR A 31 -4.40 4.22 8.81
CA THR A 31 -3.83 5.43 8.20
C THR A 31 -2.33 5.31 7.96
N GLU A 32 -1.59 4.72 8.91
CA GLU A 32 -0.16 4.45 8.74
C GLU A 32 0.09 3.40 7.65
N LYS A 33 -0.75 2.36 7.57
CA LYS A 33 -0.70 1.38 6.47
C LYS A 33 -0.95 2.04 5.12
N ALA A 34 -1.96 2.90 5.01
CA ALA A 34 -2.25 3.63 3.78
C ALA A 34 -1.07 4.52 3.35
N THR A 35 -0.55 5.32 4.27
CA THR A 35 0.62 6.20 4.03
C THR A 35 1.84 5.40 3.59
N ALA A 36 2.15 4.32 4.30
CA ALA A 36 3.32 3.50 4.05
C ALA A 36 3.19 2.72 2.72
N LEU A 37 1.97 2.30 2.36
CA LEU A 37 1.70 1.68 1.07
C LEU A 37 1.87 2.68 -0.07
N THR A 38 1.34 3.89 0.07
CA THR A 38 1.51 4.99 -0.89
C THR A 38 2.98 5.31 -1.12
N LEU A 39 3.80 5.35 -0.07
CA LEU A 39 5.25 5.58 -0.18
C LEU A 39 6.01 4.42 -0.82
N ALA A 40 5.51 3.19 -0.68
CA ALA A 40 6.16 2.00 -1.23
C ALA A 40 5.87 1.80 -2.73
N LEU A 41 4.78 2.37 -3.26
CA LEU A 41 4.46 2.38 -4.68
C LEU A 41 5.34 3.43 -5.38
N ARG A 42 6.40 2.97 -6.07
CA ARG A 42 7.42 3.84 -6.70
C ARG A 42 6.83 4.84 -7.73
N ASP A 43 5.71 4.49 -8.35
CA ASP A 43 4.89 5.31 -9.26
C ASP A 43 3.48 5.55 -8.71
N ALA A 44 3.36 5.83 -7.41
CA ALA A 44 2.09 6.15 -6.77
C ALA A 44 1.28 7.22 -7.54
N ALA A 45 1.94 8.10 -8.30
CA ALA A 45 1.29 9.10 -9.15
C ALA A 45 0.19 8.53 -10.06
N ALA A 46 0.33 7.33 -10.62
CA ALA A 46 -0.68 6.76 -11.52
C ALA A 46 -1.92 6.24 -10.78
N ILE A 47 -1.75 5.73 -9.56
CA ILE A 47 -2.85 5.23 -8.71
C ILE A 47 -3.50 6.39 -7.96
N LEU A 48 -2.70 7.29 -7.40
CA LEU A 48 -3.16 8.52 -6.75
C LEU A 48 -3.88 9.47 -7.72
N GLN A 49 -3.59 9.43 -9.03
CA GLN A 49 -4.38 10.16 -10.03
C GLN A 49 -5.75 9.54 -10.32
N ARG A 50 -5.92 8.24 -10.08
CA ARG A 50 -7.17 7.51 -10.30
C ARG A 50 -8.06 7.44 -9.06
N THR A 51 -7.51 7.70 -7.89
CA THR A 51 -8.17 7.53 -6.58
C THR A 51 -8.28 8.88 -5.89
N SER A 52 -9.44 9.24 -5.36
CA SER A 52 -9.65 10.52 -4.67
C SER A 52 -8.85 10.59 -3.36
N THR A 53 -8.51 11.79 -2.88
CA THR A 53 -7.69 11.98 -1.67
C THR A 53 -8.29 11.32 -0.42
N GLU A 54 -9.62 11.24 -0.33
CA GLU A 54 -10.34 10.58 0.77
C GLU A 54 -10.20 9.05 0.73
N GLU A 55 -10.15 8.46 -0.47
CA GLU A 55 -9.95 7.02 -0.66
C GLU A 55 -8.50 6.59 -0.39
N GLN A 56 -7.54 7.51 -0.58
CA GLN A 56 -6.12 7.27 -0.31
C GLN A 56 -5.79 7.14 1.18
N GLU A 57 -6.67 7.61 2.08
CA GLU A 57 -6.51 7.43 3.53
C GLU A 57 -6.99 6.05 4.00
N VAL A 58 -7.69 5.31 3.14
CA VAL A 58 -8.29 4.02 3.46
C VAL A 58 -7.50 2.90 2.77
N TYR A 59 -6.76 2.13 3.58
CA TYR A 59 -5.93 1.01 3.09
C TYR A 59 -6.70 0.04 2.18
N GLU A 60 -7.92 -0.35 2.55
CA GLU A 60 -8.74 -1.29 1.75
C GLU A 60 -9.11 -0.74 0.37
N GLN A 61 -9.36 0.57 0.26
CA GLN A 61 -9.68 1.21 -1.02
C GLN A 61 -8.45 1.24 -1.94
N LEU A 62 -7.27 1.54 -1.39
CA LEU A 62 -6.00 1.46 -2.12
C LEU A 62 -5.71 0.05 -2.63
N VAL A 63 -5.93 -0.97 -1.79
CA VAL A 63 -5.75 -2.38 -2.19
C VAL A 63 -6.74 -2.76 -3.30
N GLY A 64 -8.00 -2.34 -3.21
CA GLY A 64 -9.00 -2.62 -4.25
C GLY A 64 -8.62 -2.06 -5.63
N HIS A 65 -8.03 -0.87 -5.69
CA HIS A 65 -7.53 -0.29 -6.94
C HIS A 65 -6.31 -1.03 -7.52
N LEU A 66 -5.54 -1.72 -6.68
CA LEU A 66 -4.34 -2.47 -7.04
C LEU A 66 -4.64 -3.92 -7.48
N GLU A 67 -5.82 -4.45 -7.13
CA GLU A 67 -6.27 -5.79 -7.51
C GLU A 67 -7.11 -5.82 -8.81
N MET A 68 -7.38 -4.66 -9.42
CA MET A 68 -8.15 -4.50 -10.67
C MET A 68 -7.35 -4.77 -11.95
#